data_AF-A0A9Y4TXD5-F1
#
_entry.id   AF-A0A9Y4TXD5-F1
#
_cell.length_a   1.000
_cell.length_b   1.000
_cell.length_c   1.000
_cell.angle_alpha   90.00
_cell.angle_beta   90.00
_cell.angle_gamma   90.00
#
_symmetry.space_group_name_H-M   'P 1'
#
loop_
_entity.id
_entity.type
_entity.pdbx_description
1 polymer ?
#
loop_
_entity_poly.entity_id
_entity_poly.type
_entity_poly.pdbx_seq_one_letter_code
_entity_poly.pdbx_strand_id
1 'polypeptide(L)'
;MQCVRAMSAVSSLCRARPWRAWTRTQSHAAAAARLDLSGIYPPIATPFTAKEDVDYQKLEENLHKYAKIPFKGQTTRATVQLTEKMAAAGADAVLVVTPCYYKGKMDSRALIQHYTKVADSSPVPVVLYSVPANTGLDLPLDAVLQLSQHPNILGIKDSAGDISRIGLIVHKTKTQEFQVLAGSAGFLMAAYCVGAVGGVCALANVLGPQLCELERLCLSGRWEEARVLQQRLIEPNAAVTRNLGVPALKQAMEWFGFHGGACRSPLQPLTEAEAQRLRRDFSSNGWL
;
A
#
# COMPACT_ATOMS: atom_id res chain seq x y z
N MET A 1 -3.37 -1.30 -6.42
CA MET A 1 -4.13 -0.27 -5.70
C MET A 1 -4.62 -0.86 -4.39
N GLN A 2 -4.44 -0.17 -3.27
CA GLN A 2 -5.02 -0.55 -1.97
C GLN A 2 -5.98 0.56 -1.52
N CYS A 3 -7.09 0.22 -0.86
CA CYS A 3 -7.99 1.21 -0.27
C CYS A 3 -7.59 1.46 1.17
N VAL A 4 -7.55 2.73 1.58
CA VAL A 4 -7.39 3.11 2.97
C VAL A 4 -8.73 3.58 3.48
N ARG A 5 -9.19 3.01 4.59
CA ARG A 5 -10.38 3.47 5.31
C ARG A 5 -9.97 3.84 6.72
N ALA A 6 -10.26 5.06 7.14
CA ALA A 6 -10.06 5.46 8.52
C ALA A 6 -11.10 4.72 9.39
N MET A 7 -10.64 3.85 10.28
CA MET A 7 -11.52 3.29 11.31
C MET A 7 -11.78 4.40 12.33
N SER A 8 -12.97 4.98 12.34
CA SER A 8 -13.41 5.85 13.42
C SER A 8 -13.46 5.04 14.71
N ALA A 9 -12.62 5.39 15.69
CA ALA A 9 -12.64 4.79 17.02
C ALA A 9 -14.06 4.91 17.60
N VAL A 10 -14.62 3.78 18.05
CA VAL A 10 -15.88 3.74 18.79
C VAL A 10 -15.64 4.40 20.15
N SER A 11 -15.89 5.69 20.24
CA SER A 11 -15.96 6.40 21.51
C SER A 11 -17.43 6.49 21.95
N SER A 12 -17.78 5.71 22.98
CA SER A 12 -18.60 6.20 24.12
C SER A 12 -19.05 5.02 25.01
N LEU A 13 -18.31 4.81 26.09
CA LEU A 13 -18.84 4.20 27.32
C LEU A 13 -19.54 5.29 28.12
N CYS A 14 -20.89 5.33 28.11
CA CYS A 14 -21.72 5.63 29.29
C CYS A 14 -23.24 5.60 28.99
N ARG A 15 -23.93 4.75 29.75
CA ARG A 15 -25.35 4.79 30.19
C ARG A 15 -26.47 4.22 29.27
N ALA A 16 -26.83 2.98 29.62
CA ALA A 16 -28.17 2.46 29.90
C ALA A 16 -29.32 2.59 28.86
N ARG A 17 -29.58 1.50 28.10
CA ARG A 17 -30.84 0.71 28.05
C ARG A 17 -30.72 -0.44 27.03
N PRO A 18 -31.41 -1.58 27.22
CA PRO A 18 -31.16 -2.79 26.45
C PRO A 18 -31.76 -2.69 25.05
N TRP A 19 -30.91 -2.70 24.01
CA TRP A 19 -31.37 -2.82 22.64
C TRP A 19 -31.61 -4.29 22.29
N ARG A 20 -32.83 -4.55 21.85
CA ARG A 20 -33.36 -5.86 21.46
C ARG A 20 -32.48 -6.49 20.38
N ALA A 21 -32.19 -7.78 20.59
CA ALA A 21 -31.56 -8.65 19.62
C ALA A 21 -32.26 -8.57 18.26
N TRP A 22 -31.52 -8.15 17.24
CA TRP A 22 -31.86 -8.41 15.85
C TRP A 22 -31.27 -9.76 15.47
N THR A 23 -32.08 -10.82 15.62
CA THR A 23 -31.85 -12.09 14.95
C THR A 23 -32.00 -11.87 13.44
N ARG A 24 -30.87 -11.82 12.73
CA ARG A 24 -30.85 -11.93 11.27
C ARG A 24 -30.37 -13.32 10.89
N THR A 25 -31.29 -14.27 10.93
CA THR A 25 -31.20 -15.49 10.12
C THR A 25 -31.32 -15.11 8.66
N GLN A 26 -30.21 -15.08 7.93
CA GLN A 26 -30.20 -15.40 6.50
C GLN A 26 -28.77 -15.75 6.08
N SER A 27 -28.57 -17.05 5.91
CA SER A 27 -27.44 -17.67 5.24
C SER A 27 -27.40 -17.25 3.78
N HIS A 28 -26.43 -16.43 3.39
CA HIS A 28 -25.93 -16.42 2.03
C HIS A 28 -24.43 -16.72 2.07
N ALA A 29 -24.11 -18.00 1.93
CA ALA A 29 -22.80 -18.42 1.47
C ALA A 29 -22.62 -17.87 0.05
N ALA A 30 -22.03 -16.68 -0.06
CA ALA A 30 -21.54 -16.17 -1.32
C ALA A 30 -20.34 -17.04 -1.71
N ALA A 31 -20.56 -17.97 -2.65
CA ALA A 31 -19.49 -18.73 -3.26
C ALA A 31 -18.42 -17.74 -3.75
N ALA A 32 -17.19 -17.89 -3.27
CA ALA A 32 -16.08 -17.05 -3.68
C ALA A 32 -15.94 -17.15 -5.20
N ALA A 33 -16.35 -16.10 -5.92
CA ALA A 33 -16.20 -16.04 -7.36
C ALA A 33 -14.73 -16.31 -7.70
N ARG A 34 -14.47 -17.41 -8.41
CA ARG A 34 -13.15 -17.75 -8.95
C ARG A 34 -12.68 -16.52 -9.72
N LEU A 35 -11.50 -16.00 -9.36
CA LEU A 35 -10.91 -14.87 -10.07
C LEU A 35 -10.50 -15.37 -11.46
N ASP A 36 -11.26 -14.97 -12.47
CA ASP A 36 -10.99 -15.30 -13.86
C ASP A 36 -9.95 -14.32 -14.43
N LEU A 37 -8.74 -14.83 -14.68
CA LEU A 37 -7.64 -14.11 -15.34
C LEU A 37 -7.70 -14.27 -16.87
N SER A 38 -8.72 -14.95 -17.40
CA SER A 38 -8.95 -15.00 -18.84
C SER A 38 -9.20 -13.58 -19.36
N GLY A 39 -8.50 -13.23 -20.43
CA GLY A 39 -8.56 -11.89 -21.02
C GLY A 39 -7.23 -11.48 -21.60
N ILE A 40 -7.26 -10.45 -22.44
CA ILE A 40 -6.08 -9.91 -23.11
C ILE A 40 -5.65 -8.63 -22.38
N TYR A 41 -4.35 -8.50 -22.15
CA TYR A 41 -3.74 -7.40 -21.42
C TYR A 41 -2.84 -6.62 -22.37
N PRO A 42 -3.34 -5.57 -23.05
CA PRO A 42 -2.59 -4.91 -24.08
C PRO A 42 -1.53 -4.01 -23.44
N PRO A 43 -0.27 -4.11 -23.87
CA PRO A 43 0.65 -3.00 -23.69
C PRO A 43 0.24 -1.87 -24.62
N ILE A 44 -0.35 -0.83 -24.03
CA ILE A 44 -0.76 0.35 -24.79
C ILE A 44 0.51 1.08 -25.26
N ALA A 45 0.70 1.14 -26.57
CA ALA A 45 1.79 1.88 -27.18
C ALA A 45 1.54 3.40 -27.10
N THR A 46 2.60 4.17 -26.85
CA THR A 46 2.58 5.63 -26.91
C THR A 46 2.89 6.08 -28.35
N PRO A 47 1.93 6.70 -29.06
CA PRO A 47 2.19 7.24 -30.39
C PRO A 47 3.00 8.54 -30.30
N PHE A 48 3.82 8.79 -31.32
CA PHE A 48 4.67 9.97 -31.45
C PHE A 48 4.42 10.66 -32.79
N THR A 49 4.59 11.99 -32.80
CA THR A 49 4.56 12.79 -34.04
C THR A 49 5.86 12.59 -34.83
N ALA A 50 5.91 13.12 -36.06
CA ALA A 50 7.13 13.12 -36.88
C ALA A 50 8.30 13.91 -36.25
N LYS A 51 8.04 14.72 -35.21
CA LYS A 51 9.04 15.45 -34.43
C LYS A 51 9.38 14.75 -33.11
N GLU A 52 8.93 13.51 -32.92
CA GLU A 52 9.14 12.67 -31.73
C GLU A 52 8.43 13.15 -30.45
N ASP A 53 7.60 14.19 -30.53
CA ASP A 53 6.68 14.56 -29.45
C ASP A 53 5.59 13.50 -29.24
N VAL A 54 5.09 13.34 -28.02
CA VAL A 54 3.95 12.44 -27.75
C VAL A 54 2.71 12.94 -28.48
N ASP A 55 2.12 12.09 -29.31
CA ASP A 55 0.91 12.40 -30.06
C ASP A 55 -0.34 12.07 -29.22
N TYR A 56 -0.74 13.01 -28.36
CA TYR A 56 -1.87 12.82 -27.45
C TYR A 56 -3.20 12.57 -28.18
N GLN A 57 -3.39 13.18 -29.35
CA GLN A 57 -4.60 12.99 -30.15
C GLN A 57 -4.69 11.54 -30.66
N LYS A 58 -3.59 10.98 -31.20
CA LYS A 58 -3.55 9.58 -31.62
C LYS A 58 -3.61 8.60 -30.44
N LEU A 59 -3.06 8.96 -29.29
CA LEU A 59 -3.20 8.16 -28.08
C LEU A 59 -4.67 8.08 -27.65
N GLU A 60 -5.37 9.20 -27.65
CA GLU A 60 -6.80 9.27 -27.32
C GLU A 60 -7.68 8.49 -28.32
N GLU A 61 -7.40 8.60 -29.62
CA GLU A 61 -8.07 7.78 -30.66
C GLU A 61 -7.86 6.27 -30.40
N ASN A 62 -6.64 5.85 -30.09
CA ASN A 62 -6.32 4.45 -29.78
C ASN A 62 -7.00 3.99 -28.50
N LEU A 63 -7.04 4.85 -27.47
CA LEU A 63 -7.72 4.55 -26.22
C LEU A 63 -9.23 4.39 -26.42
N HIS A 64 -9.88 5.22 -27.24
CA HIS A 64 -11.29 5.04 -27.60
C HIS A 64 -11.56 3.70 -28.29
N LYS A 65 -10.64 3.24 -29.16
CA LYS A 65 -10.73 1.91 -29.79
C LYS A 65 -10.55 0.81 -28.75
N TYR A 66 -9.52 0.91 -27.90
CA TYR A 66 -9.24 -0.08 -26.85
C TYR A 66 -10.30 -0.14 -25.75
N ALA A 67 -11.04 0.95 -25.50
CA ALA A 67 -12.12 0.98 -24.53
C ALA A 67 -13.32 0.10 -24.95
N LYS A 68 -13.46 -0.17 -26.25
CA LYS A 68 -14.48 -1.05 -26.81
C LYS A 68 -14.07 -2.54 -26.77
N ILE A 69 -12.85 -2.84 -26.31
CA ILE A 69 -12.29 -4.19 -26.25
C ILE A 69 -12.15 -4.56 -24.76
N PRO A 70 -12.57 -5.77 -24.32
CA PRO A 70 -12.62 -6.16 -22.90
C PRO A 70 -11.24 -6.53 -22.33
N PHE A 71 -10.28 -5.61 -22.46
CA PHE A 71 -8.92 -5.77 -21.98
C PHE A 71 -8.83 -5.77 -20.44
N LYS A 72 -7.81 -6.45 -19.89
CA LYS A 72 -7.51 -6.55 -18.47
C LYS A 72 -6.11 -5.95 -18.20
N GLY A 73 -5.77 -5.50 -16.98
CA GLY A 73 -4.38 -5.09 -16.63
C GLY A 73 -4.17 -3.69 -16.05
N GLN A 74 -2.90 -3.38 -15.73
CA GLN A 74 -2.48 -2.09 -15.18
C GLN A 74 -2.20 -1.09 -16.30
N THR A 75 -3.12 -0.15 -16.50
CA THR A 75 -2.94 1.03 -17.36
C THR A 75 -3.40 2.25 -16.57
N THR A 76 -2.95 3.45 -16.91
CA THR A 76 -3.45 4.69 -16.25
C THR A 76 -4.97 4.75 -16.25
N ARG A 77 -5.59 4.39 -17.39
CA ARG A 77 -7.06 4.32 -17.50
C ARG A 77 -7.68 3.28 -16.56
N ALA A 78 -7.13 2.07 -16.51
CA ALA A 78 -7.63 1.02 -15.61
C ALA A 78 -7.45 1.42 -14.13
N THR A 79 -6.38 2.13 -13.80
CA THR A 79 -6.17 2.71 -12.47
C THR A 79 -7.25 3.74 -12.16
N VAL A 80 -7.52 4.71 -13.05
CA VAL A 80 -8.62 5.70 -12.88
C VAL A 80 -9.97 5.02 -12.66
N GLN A 81 -10.33 4.06 -13.51
CA GLN A 81 -11.61 3.34 -13.38
C GLN A 81 -11.72 2.56 -12.06
N LEU A 82 -10.60 2.02 -11.56
CA LEU A 82 -10.57 1.34 -10.28
C LEU A 82 -10.69 2.35 -9.12
N THR A 83 -10.03 3.50 -9.22
CA THR A 83 -10.14 4.59 -8.25
C THR A 83 -11.60 5.03 -8.06
N GLU A 84 -12.28 5.34 -9.16
CA GLU A 84 -13.68 5.79 -9.15
C GLU A 84 -14.59 4.74 -8.49
N LYS A 85 -14.39 3.46 -8.82
CA LYS A 85 -15.14 2.35 -8.22
C LYS A 85 -14.88 2.20 -6.72
N MET A 86 -13.65 2.36 -6.28
CA MET A 86 -13.29 2.24 -4.86
C MET A 86 -13.81 3.42 -4.04
N ALA A 87 -13.78 4.63 -4.60
CA ALA A 87 -14.41 5.79 -3.99
C ALA A 87 -15.93 5.62 -3.89
N ALA A 88 -16.60 5.13 -4.95
CA ALA A 88 -18.03 4.81 -4.91
C ALA A 88 -18.37 3.73 -3.87
N ALA A 89 -17.41 2.88 -3.51
CA ALA A 89 -17.52 1.89 -2.44
C ALA A 89 -17.19 2.44 -1.03
N GLY A 90 -16.86 3.74 -0.91
CA GLY A 90 -16.62 4.41 0.37
C GLY A 90 -15.17 4.38 0.86
N ALA A 91 -14.18 4.27 -0.02
CA ALA A 91 -12.77 4.48 0.34
C ALA A 91 -12.51 5.96 0.68
N ASP A 92 -11.74 6.24 1.74
CA ASP A 92 -11.39 7.62 2.12
C ASP A 92 -10.19 8.15 1.32
N ALA A 93 -9.30 7.25 0.88
CA ALA A 93 -8.18 7.54 0.00
C ALA A 93 -7.77 6.28 -0.77
N VAL A 94 -7.01 6.48 -1.85
CA VAL A 94 -6.48 5.39 -2.66
C VAL A 94 -4.96 5.37 -2.70
N LEU A 95 -4.39 4.19 -2.46
CA LEU A 95 -2.95 3.95 -2.56
C LEU A 95 -2.59 3.40 -3.94
N VAL A 96 -1.85 4.17 -4.74
CA VAL A 96 -1.55 3.88 -6.14
C VAL A 96 -0.10 3.46 -6.28
N VAL A 97 0.14 2.21 -6.69
CA VAL A 97 1.49 1.65 -6.91
C VAL A 97 2.07 2.15 -8.23
N THR A 98 3.37 2.41 -8.23
CA THR A 98 4.13 2.77 -9.44
C THR A 98 4.00 1.67 -10.50
N PRO A 99 3.53 1.98 -11.72
CA PRO A 99 3.53 1.03 -12.82
C PRO A 99 4.95 0.51 -13.09
N CYS A 100 5.11 -0.81 -13.24
CA CYS A 100 6.45 -1.39 -13.15
C CYS A 100 6.79 -2.45 -14.22
N TYR A 101 5.81 -2.94 -14.97
CA TYR A 101 6.06 -3.98 -15.97
C TYR A 101 7.06 -3.51 -17.04
N TYR A 102 6.90 -2.27 -17.52
CA TYR A 102 7.82 -1.62 -18.46
C TYR A 102 8.80 -0.69 -17.75
N LYS A 103 9.40 -1.12 -16.64
CA LYS A 103 10.25 -0.27 -15.78
C LYS A 103 11.30 0.57 -16.52
N GLY A 104 11.90 0.07 -17.60
CA GLY A 104 12.87 0.82 -18.42
C GLY A 104 12.29 2.03 -19.17
N LYS A 105 10.97 2.20 -19.19
CA LYS A 105 10.25 3.36 -19.76
C LYS A 105 9.45 4.14 -18.71
N MET A 106 9.53 3.76 -17.44
CA MET A 106 8.86 4.45 -16.34
C MET A 106 9.80 5.52 -15.77
N ASP A 107 10.18 6.47 -16.62
CA ASP A 107 10.93 7.66 -16.22
C ASP A 107 10.05 8.63 -15.41
N SER A 108 10.67 9.68 -14.84
CA SER A 108 9.95 10.68 -14.05
C SER A 108 8.78 11.30 -14.83
N ARG A 109 8.97 11.61 -16.12
CA ARG A 109 7.92 12.21 -16.95
C ARG A 109 6.70 11.29 -17.07
N ALA A 110 6.92 10.01 -17.38
CA ALA A 110 5.85 9.02 -17.50
C ALA A 110 5.12 8.81 -16.17
N LEU A 111 5.85 8.77 -15.06
CA LEU A 111 5.28 8.57 -13.73
C LEU A 111 4.51 9.80 -13.24
N ILE A 112 5.05 11.01 -13.44
CA ILE A 112 4.33 12.26 -13.15
C ILE A 112 3.01 12.28 -13.92
N GLN A 113 3.06 12.05 -15.25
CA GLN A 113 1.86 12.05 -16.08
C GLN A 113 0.82 11.01 -15.61
N HIS A 114 1.28 9.81 -15.23
CA HIS A 114 0.41 8.77 -14.70
C HIS A 114 -0.31 9.22 -13.42
N TYR A 115 0.45 9.68 -12.43
CA TYR A 115 -0.11 10.06 -11.13
C TYR A 115 -0.97 11.33 -11.21
N THR A 116 -0.56 12.34 -11.99
CA THR A 116 -1.38 13.54 -12.24
C THR A 116 -2.72 13.15 -12.85
N LYS A 117 -2.73 12.31 -13.90
CA LYS A 117 -4.00 11.89 -14.52
C LYS A 117 -4.91 11.12 -13.57
N VAL A 118 -4.33 10.28 -12.71
CA VAL A 118 -5.09 9.56 -11.67
C VAL A 118 -5.64 10.54 -10.64
N ALA A 119 -4.84 11.50 -10.18
CA ALA A 119 -5.25 12.48 -9.17
C ALA A 119 -6.30 13.48 -9.71
N ASP A 120 -6.18 13.94 -10.96
CA ASP A 120 -7.16 14.80 -11.63
C ASP A 120 -8.55 14.14 -11.71
N SER A 121 -8.57 12.81 -11.90
CA SER A 121 -9.81 12.05 -12.11
C SER A 121 -10.34 11.41 -10.83
N SER A 122 -9.57 11.43 -9.74
CA SER A 122 -9.91 10.73 -8.51
C SER A 122 -10.88 11.56 -7.66
N PRO A 123 -12.07 11.04 -7.30
CA PRO A 123 -12.99 11.72 -6.38
C PRO A 123 -12.52 11.69 -4.92
N VAL A 124 -11.46 10.93 -4.61
CA VAL A 124 -10.85 10.83 -3.27
C VAL A 124 -9.35 11.07 -3.35
N PRO A 125 -8.69 11.44 -2.25
CA PRO A 125 -7.26 11.66 -2.26
C PRO A 125 -6.40 10.48 -2.71
N VAL A 126 -5.31 10.79 -3.40
CA VAL A 126 -4.31 9.82 -3.87
C VAL A 126 -3.09 9.82 -2.96
N VAL A 127 -2.63 8.63 -2.61
CA VAL A 127 -1.36 8.39 -1.94
C VAL A 127 -0.45 7.61 -2.89
N LEU A 128 0.73 8.17 -3.17
CA LEU A 128 1.77 7.55 -4.00
C LEU A 128 2.30 6.29 -3.29
N TYR A 129 2.72 5.28 -4.05
CA TYR A 129 3.29 4.07 -3.46
C TYR A 129 4.54 3.57 -4.20
N SER A 130 5.70 3.78 -3.56
CA SER A 130 7.00 3.25 -3.99
C SER A 130 7.32 1.96 -3.23
N VAL A 131 7.50 0.84 -3.95
CA VAL A 131 7.84 -0.47 -3.37
C VAL A 131 8.80 -1.24 -4.27
N PRO A 132 10.08 -0.82 -4.35
CA PRO A 132 11.07 -1.39 -5.27
C PRO A 132 11.27 -2.91 -5.09
N ALA A 133 11.07 -3.45 -3.89
CA ALA A 133 11.11 -4.89 -3.63
C ALA A 133 10.11 -5.70 -4.49
N ASN A 134 9.00 -5.09 -4.92
CA ASN A 134 7.99 -5.72 -5.78
C ASN A 134 7.97 -5.15 -7.20
N THR A 135 8.29 -3.87 -7.38
CA THR A 135 8.24 -3.20 -8.68
C THR A 135 9.56 -3.27 -9.44
N GLY A 136 10.69 -3.41 -8.74
CA GLY A 136 12.02 -3.28 -9.31
C GLY A 136 12.35 -1.86 -9.76
N LEU A 137 11.61 -0.85 -9.30
CA LEU A 137 11.94 0.57 -9.44
C LEU A 137 11.44 1.39 -8.24
N ASP A 138 12.22 2.41 -7.88
CA ASP A 138 11.79 3.50 -7.01
C ASP A 138 11.02 4.54 -7.82
N LEU A 139 10.03 5.19 -7.19
CA LEU A 139 9.47 6.42 -7.73
C LEU A 139 10.53 7.53 -7.63
N PRO A 140 11.03 8.13 -8.73
CA PRO A 140 12.12 9.11 -8.68
C PRO A 140 11.80 10.29 -7.76
N LEU A 141 12.82 10.84 -7.09
CA LEU A 141 12.63 11.92 -6.11
C LEU A 141 12.00 13.16 -6.75
N ASP A 142 12.51 13.59 -7.90
CA ASP A 142 11.99 14.72 -8.69
C ASP A 142 10.51 14.53 -9.04
N ALA A 143 10.09 13.30 -9.39
CA ALA A 143 8.69 12.98 -9.61
C ALA A 143 7.85 13.15 -8.34
N VAL A 144 8.34 12.68 -7.18
CA VAL A 144 7.65 12.87 -5.88
C VAL A 144 7.49 14.36 -5.55
N LEU A 145 8.53 15.17 -5.72
CA LEU A 145 8.49 16.61 -5.40
C LEU A 145 7.59 17.41 -6.33
N GLN A 146 7.45 16.99 -7.60
CA GLN A 146 6.50 17.60 -8.51
C GLN A 146 5.06 17.19 -8.16
N LEU A 147 4.84 15.89 -7.88
CA LEU A 147 3.53 15.37 -7.55
C LEU A 147 3.00 15.86 -6.20
N SER A 148 3.87 16.16 -5.24
CA SER A 148 3.48 16.69 -3.92
C SER A 148 2.81 18.07 -3.99
N GLN A 149 2.88 18.74 -5.14
CA GLN A 149 2.23 20.04 -5.36
C GLN A 149 0.78 19.90 -5.83
N HIS A 150 0.34 18.69 -6.19
CA HIS A 150 -1.01 18.44 -6.67
C HIS A 150 -2.00 18.39 -5.49
N PRO A 151 -3.12 19.16 -5.51
CA PRO A 151 -4.01 19.31 -4.36
C PRO A 151 -4.69 18.00 -3.94
N ASN A 152 -4.85 17.05 -4.86
CA ASN A 152 -5.45 15.74 -4.61
C ASN A 152 -4.42 14.62 -4.33
N ILE A 153 -3.14 14.95 -4.15
CA ILE A 153 -2.09 13.99 -3.78
C ILE A 153 -1.62 14.30 -2.36
N LEU A 154 -2.05 13.49 -1.38
CA LEU A 154 -1.82 13.76 0.04
C LEU A 154 -0.49 13.25 0.59
N GLY A 155 0.19 12.37 -0.14
CA GLY A 155 1.38 11.77 0.42
C GLY A 155 1.96 10.61 -0.36
N ILE A 156 2.94 9.96 0.26
CA ILE A 156 3.61 8.76 -0.25
C ILE A 156 3.76 7.72 0.86
N LYS A 157 3.47 6.46 0.52
CA LYS A 157 4.00 5.31 1.23
C LYS A 157 5.31 4.88 0.57
N ASP A 158 6.42 4.96 1.31
CA ASP A 158 7.73 4.55 0.82
C ASP A 158 8.16 3.24 1.52
N SER A 159 8.27 2.16 0.73
CA SER A 159 8.69 0.83 1.18
C SER A 159 10.16 0.52 0.84
N ALA A 160 10.95 1.47 0.34
CA ALA A 160 12.36 1.24 -0.01
C ALA A 160 13.26 1.07 1.22
N GLY A 161 12.88 1.68 2.36
CA GLY A 161 13.64 1.60 3.61
C GLY A 161 14.87 2.50 3.67
N ASP A 162 15.04 3.40 2.69
CA ASP A 162 16.08 4.42 2.69
C ASP A 162 15.63 5.64 3.53
N ILE A 163 16.18 5.75 4.75
CA ILE A 163 15.84 6.82 5.70
C ILE A 163 16.35 8.19 5.22
N SER A 164 17.50 8.25 4.55
CA SER A 164 18.02 9.50 4.00
C SER A 164 17.09 10.04 2.92
N ARG A 165 16.58 9.17 2.05
CA ARG A 165 15.58 9.51 1.05
C ARG A 165 14.26 9.98 1.68
N ILE A 166 13.74 9.26 2.68
CA ILE A 166 12.51 9.66 3.40
C ILE A 166 12.68 11.06 4.00
N GLY A 167 13.77 11.30 4.73
CA GLY A 167 14.06 12.61 5.31
C GLY A 167 14.20 13.72 4.26
N LEU A 168 14.78 13.40 3.10
CA LEU A 168 14.89 14.35 1.99
C LEU A 168 13.52 14.69 1.38
N ILE A 169 12.62 13.71 1.22
CA ILE A 169 11.23 13.96 0.78
C ILE A 169 10.55 14.88 1.78
N VAL A 170 10.54 14.52 3.08
CA VAL A 170 9.92 15.34 4.14
C VAL A 170 10.47 16.78 4.12
N HIS A 171 11.79 16.94 4.05
CA HIS A 171 12.42 18.26 4.03
C HIS A 171 12.00 19.10 2.81
N LYS A 172 11.96 18.48 1.63
CA LYS A 172 11.65 19.16 0.36
C LYS A 172 10.16 19.39 0.15
N THR A 173 9.28 18.63 0.82
CA THR A 173 7.82 18.78 0.74
C THR A 173 7.21 19.50 1.96
N LYS A 174 8.03 20.15 2.81
CA LYS A 174 7.58 20.80 4.05
C LYS A 174 6.61 21.97 3.87
N THR A 175 6.52 22.54 2.67
CA THR A 175 5.63 23.67 2.34
C THR A 175 4.33 23.20 1.68
N GLN A 176 4.15 21.89 1.55
CA GLN A 176 3.01 21.23 0.92
C GLN A 176 2.26 20.45 2.01
N GLU A 177 0.96 20.24 1.81
CA GLU A 177 0.17 19.31 2.65
C GLU A 177 0.44 17.87 2.22
N PHE A 178 1.70 17.43 2.34
CA PHE A 178 2.18 16.16 1.83
C PHE A 178 2.80 15.31 2.94
N GLN A 179 2.22 14.15 3.19
CA GLN A 179 2.58 13.25 4.27
C GLN A 179 3.44 12.08 3.76
N VAL A 180 4.44 11.67 4.55
CA VAL A 180 5.28 10.50 4.26
C VAL A 180 4.97 9.39 5.25
N LEU A 181 4.66 8.20 4.73
CA LEU A 181 4.35 7.00 5.50
C LEU A 181 5.42 5.94 5.26
N ALA A 182 5.92 5.35 6.34
CA ALA A 182 6.81 4.19 6.27
C ALA A 182 6.07 2.98 5.69
N GLY A 183 6.71 2.26 4.78
CA GLY A 183 6.11 1.10 4.14
C GLY A 183 6.31 -0.23 4.86
N SER A 184 6.97 -0.25 6.03
CA SER A 184 7.29 -1.45 6.80
C SER A 184 7.59 -1.10 8.27
N ALA A 185 7.33 -2.04 9.19
CA ALA A 185 7.56 -1.81 10.62
C ALA A 185 9.06 -1.85 11.00
N GLY A 186 9.90 -2.48 10.16
CA GLY A 186 11.32 -2.67 10.46
C GLY A 186 12.15 -1.38 10.48
N PHE A 187 11.62 -0.27 9.99
CA PHE A 187 12.29 1.03 9.98
C PHE A 187 11.39 2.18 10.46
N LEU A 188 10.26 1.85 11.12
CA LEU A 188 9.22 2.82 11.47
C LEU A 188 9.72 3.89 12.45
N MET A 189 10.46 3.51 13.49
CA MET A 189 11.05 4.47 14.43
C MET A 189 11.98 5.46 13.72
N ALA A 190 12.87 4.97 12.85
CA ALA A 190 13.80 5.81 12.11
C ALA A 190 13.07 6.76 11.14
N ALA A 191 11.99 6.30 10.52
CA ALA A 191 11.14 7.14 9.68
C ALA A 191 10.49 8.28 10.48
N TYR A 192 9.98 8.00 11.69
CA TYR A 192 9.46 9.04 12.59
C TYR A 192 10.54 10.07 12.94
N CYS A 193 11.78 9.65 13.22
CA CYS A 193 12.88 10.56 13.54
C CYS A 193 13.18 11.57 12.42
N VAL A 194 12.87 11.25 11.16
CA VAL A 194 13.07 12.14 10.00
C VAL A 194 11.77 12.79 9.51
N GLY A 195 10.69 12.70 10.30
CA GLY A 195 9.43 13.41 10.06
C GLY A 195 8.40 12.69 9.20
N ALA A 196 8.54 11.37 8.99
CA ALA A 196 7.39 10.57 8.56
C ALA A 196 6.31 10.59 9.65
N VAL A 197 5.05 10.50 9.25
CA VAL A 197 3.90 10.71 10.16
C VAL A 197 3.11 9.43 10.45
N GLY A 198 3.60 8.28 10.00
CA GLY A 198 2.87 7.02 10.11
C GLY A 198 3.56 5.86 9.41
N GLY A 199 2.91 4.70 9.44
CA GLY A 199 3.35 3.52 8.71
C GLY A 199 2.21 2.64 8.22
N VAL A 200 2.35 2.09 7.01
CA VAL A 200 1.46 1.06 6.46
C VAL A 200 2.20 -0.27 6.50
N CYS A 201 2.03 -0.99 7.61
CA CYS A 201 2.89 -2.10 8.01
C CYS A 201 2.18 -3.44 7.89
N ALA A 202 2.77 -4.40 7.16
CA ALA A 202 2.25 -5.77 7.08
C ALA A 202 2.17 -6.43 8.48
N LEU A 203 3.19 -6.23 9.32
CA LEU A 203 3.25 -6.78 10.67
C LEU A 203 2.09 -6.33 11.59
N ALA A 204 1.42 -5.22 11.28
CA ALA A 204 0.27 -4.73 12.06
C ALA A 204 -0.93 -5.69 12.04
N ASN A 205 -1.00 -6.62 11.08
CA ASN A 205 -2.06 -7.64 11.06
C ASN A 205 -1.98 -8.62 12.24
N VAL A 206 -0.81 -8.73 12.90
CA VAL A 206 -0.61 -9.65 14.03
C VAL A 206 -0.09 -8.93 15.29
N LEU A 207 0.72 -7.88 15.13
CA LEU A 207 1.28 -7.08 16.23
C LEU A 207 0.78 -5.62 16.19
N GLY A 208 -0.48 -5.42 15.83
CA GLY A 208 -1.12 -4.08 15.78
C GLY A 208 -0.91 -3.25 17.05
N PRO A 209 -1.23 -3.77 18.26
CA PRO A 209 -1.04 -3.02 19.51
C PRO A 209 0.39 -2.57 19.75
N GLN A 210 1.38 -3.40 19.40
CA GLN A 210 2.80 -3.09 19.57
C GLN A 210 3.25 -1.99 18.59
N LEU A 211 2.72 -1.98 17.37
CA LEU A 211 3.03 -0.94 16.40
C LEU A 211 2.38 0.40 16.78
N CYS A 212 1.15 0.39 17.32
CA CYS A 212 0.54 1.59 17.89
C CYS A 212 1.31 2.09 19.12
N GLU A 213 1.83 1.20 19.96
CA GLU A 213 2.68 1.59 21.08
C GLU A 213 4.01 2.21 20.59
N LEU A 214 4.63 1.66 19.54
CA LEU A 214 5.83 2.24 18.92
C LEU A 214 5.57 3.65 18.39
N GLU A 215 4.45 3.86 17.70
CA GLU A 215 4.00 5.19 17.29
C GLU A 215 3.84 6.13 18.48
N ARG A 216 3.10 5.73 19.52
CA ARG A 216 2.90 6.54 20.74
C ARG A 216 4.24 6.91 21.38
N LEU A 217 5.16 5.96 21.48
CA LEU A 217 6.51 6.16 22.00
C LEU A 217 7.28 7.21 21.18
N CYS A 218 7.29 7.10 19.86
CA CYS A 218 7.93 8.06 18.95
C CYS A 218 7.30 9.46 19.08
N LEU A 219 5.97 9.58 19.06
CA LEU A 219 5.26 10.86 19.16
C LEU A 219 5.44 11.53 20.54
N SER A 220 5.67 10.73 21.59
CA SER A 220 5.94 11.21 22.95
C SER A 220 7.43 11.49 23.23
N GLY A 221 8.32 11.31 22.25
CA GLY A 221 9.76 11.52 22.42
C GLY A 221 10.45 10.49 23.33
N ARG A 222 9.81 9.36 23.62
CA ARG A 222 10.35 8.28 24.46
C ARG A 222 11.22 7.33 23.63
N TRP A 223 12.32 7.88 23.13
CA TRP A 223 13.19 7.24 22.13
C TRP A 223 13.89 5.98 22.63
N GLU A 224 14.23 5.90 23.92
CA GLU A 224 14.89 4.72 24.49
C GLU A 224 13.95 3.51 24.48
N GLU A 225 12.74 3.68 25.00
CA GLU A 225 11.69 2.66 24.98
C GLU A 225 11.28 2.31 23.53
N ALA A 226 11.14 3.32 22.65
CA ALA A 226 10.88 3.12 21.22
C ALA A 226 11.96 2.25 20.56
N ARG A 227 13.24 2.47 20.90
CA ARG A 227 14.37 1.70 20.37
C ARG A 227 14.29 0.24 20.76
N VAL A 228 14.04 -0.05 22.04
CA VAL A 228 13.91 -1.43 22.54
C VAL A 228 12.75 -2.14 21.84
N LEU A 229 11.61 -1.47 21.68
CA LEU A 229 10.46 -2.05 20.99
C LEU A 229 10.74 -2.25 19.49
N GLN A 230 11.31 -1.25 18.81
CA GLN A 230 11.69 -1.34 17.41
C GLN A 230 12.62 -2.51 17.15
N GLN A 231 13.65 -2.72 17.98
CA GLN A 231 14.60 -3.82 17.84
C GLN A 231 13.91 -5.20 17.84
N ARG A 232 12.98 -5.41 18.78
CA ARG A 232 12.20 -6.66 18.88
C ARG A 232 11.24 -6.88 17.70
N LEU A 233 10.90 -5.84 16.94
CA LEU A 233 9.99 -5.93 15.79
C LEU A 233 10.72 -6.23 14.48
N ILE A 234 12.05 -6.07 14.40
CA ILE A 234 12.82 -6.17 13.15
C ILE A 234 12.73 -7.58 12.55
N GLU A 235 13.04 -8.63 13.32
CA GLU A 235 13.04 -10.01 12.81
C GLU A 235 11.63 -10.50 12.45
N PRO A 236 10.59 -10.34 13.31
CA PRO A 236 9.21 -10.67 12.92
C PRO A 236 8.75 -9.93 11.67
N ASN A 237 9.09 -8.63 11.54
CA ASN A 237 8.74 -7.85 10.36
C ASN A 237 9.43 -8.39 9.11
N ALA A 238 10.73 -8.69 9.18
CA ALA A 238 11.47 -9.26 8.05
C ALA A 238 10.90 -10.63 7.64
N ALA A 239 10.51 -11.46 8.61
CA ALA A 239 9.92 -12.77 8.38
C ALA A 239 8.66 -12.68 7.52
N VAL A 240 7.71 -11.81 7.89
CA VAL A 240 6.42 -11.65 7.17
C VAL A 240 6.47 -10.71 5.96
N THR A 241 7.65 -10.18 5.62
CA THR A 241 7.84 -9.30 4.46
C THR A 241 8.90 -9.84 3.51
N ARG A 242 10.14 -9.38 3.60
CA ARG A 242 11.20 -9.66 2.62
C ARG A 242 11.66 -11.11 2.60
N ASN A 243 11.49 -11.87 3.69
CA ASN A 243 11.98 -13.24 3.78
C ASN A 243 10.95 -14.24 3.22
N LEU A 244 9.76 -14.30 3.82
CA LEU A 244 8.74 -15.32 3.51
C LEU A 244 7.40 -14.73 3.06
N GLY A 245 7.26 -13.40 3.06
CA GLY A 245 6.15 -12.66 2.48
C GLY A 245 4.76 -13.02 3.01
N VAL A 246 3.77 -12.94 2.11
CA VAL A 246 2.35 -13.12 2.43
C VAL A 246 2.01 -14.51 2.99
N PRO A 247 2.58 -15.64 2.50
CA PRO A 247 2.36 -16.94 3.13
C PRO A 247 2.73 -16.94 4.63
N ALA A 248 3.87 -16.35 4.99
CA ALA A 248 4.27 -16.23 6.40
C ALA A 248 3.39 -15.28 7.20
N LEU A 249 2.99 -14.15 6.62
CA LEU A 249 2.04 -13.26 7.28
C LEU A 249 0.74 -13.99 7.64
N LYS A 250 0.18 -14.73 6.68
CA LYS A 250 -1.06 -15.51 6.88
C LYS A 250 -0.86 -16.64 7.89
N GLN A 251 0.29 -17.30 7.88
CA GLN A 251 0.60 -18.32 8.89
C GLN A 251 0.70 -17.72 10.30
N ALA A 252 1.34 -16.56 10.44
CA ALA A 252 1.42 -15.84 11.71
C ALA A 252 0.02 -15.38 12.18
N MET A 253 -0.85 -14.95 11.26
CA MET A 253 -2.24 -14.60 11.60
C MET A 253 -2.97 -15.76 12.27
N GLU A 254 -2.86 -16.99 11.75
CA GLU A 254 -3.46 -18.18 12.37
C GLU A 254 -2.95 -18.42 13.80
N TRP A 255 -1.63 -18.26 14.05
CA TRP A 255 -1.05 -18.43 15.38
C TRP A 255 -1.52 -17.37 16.39
N PHE A 256 -1.84 -16.17 15.90
CA PHE A 256 -2.34 -15.05 16.71
C PHE A 256 -3.88 -15.02 16.80
N GLY A 257 -4.57 -16.07 16.34
CA GLY A 257 -6.02 -16.20 16.43
C GLY A 257 -6.81 -15.40 15.38
N PHE A 258 -6.14 -14.87 14.36
CA PHE A 258 -6.76 -14.28 13.18
C PHE A 258 -6.90 -15.33 12.06
N HIS A 259 -7.73 -15.04 11.06
CA HIS A 259 -7.84 -15.91 9.89
C HIS A 259 -6.95 -15.40 8.74
N GLY A 260 -5.83 -16.07 8.51
CA GLY A 260 -4.95 -15.80 7.37
C GLY A 260 -5.31 -16.60 6.13
N GLY A 261 -5.65 -17.88 6.31
CA GLY A 261 -5.99 -18.82 5.25
C GLY A 261 -4.90 -19.04 4.19
N ALA A 262 -5.24 -19.74 3.11
CA ALA A 262 -4.29 -20.00 2.02
C ALA A 262 -4.03 -18.76 1.14
N CYS A 263 -2.85 -18.70 0.54
CA CYS A 263 -2.58 -17.81 -0.59
C CYS A 263 -3.23 -18.36 -1.87
N ARG A 264 -3.50 -17.49 -2.84
CA ARG A 264 -3.82 -17.93 -4.20
C ARG A 264 -2.53 -18.29 -4.94
N SER A 265 -2.59 -19.35 -5.75
CA SER A 265 -1.53 -19.70 -6.71
C SER A 265 -1.15 -18.49 -7.57
N PRO A 266 0.15 -18.24 -7.87
CA PRO A 266 1.28 -19.16 -7.72
C PRO A 266 1.95 -19.18 -6.33
N LEU A 267 1.54 -18.34 -5.38
CA LEU A 267 2.12 -18.35 -4.03
C LEU A 267 1.78 -19.67 -3.32
N GLN A 268 2.81 -20.36 -2.85
CA GLN A 268 2.70 -21.65 -2.17
C GLN A 268 2.58 -21.48 -0.65
N PRO A 269 2.07 -22.49 0.07
CA PRO A 269 2.23 -22.60 1.51
C PRO A 269 3.72 -22.61 1.91
N LEU A 270 4.00 -22.29 3.18
CA LEU A 270 5.34 -22.46 3.72
C LEU A 270 5.71 -23.94 3.79
N THR A 271 6.99 -24.24 3.55
CA THR A 271 7.58 -25.51 3.96
C THR A 271 7.69 -25.58 5.48
N GLU A 272 7.84 -26.79 6.01
CA GLU A 272 8.03 -27.01 7.45
C GLU A 272 9.26 -26.24 7.99
N ALA A 273 10.36 -26.22 7.23
CA ALA A 273 11.57 -25.49 7.62
C ALA A 273 11.34 -23.98 7.69
N GLU A 274 10.58 -23.42 6.74
CA GLU A 274 10.21 -21.99 6.75
C GLU A 274 9.24 -21.66 7.88
N ALA A 275 8.26 -22.53 8.16
CA ALA A 275 7.35 -22.37 9.28
C ALA A 275 8.09 -22.38 10.62
N GLN A 276 9.07 -23.28 10.80
CA GLN A 276 9.91 -23.29 11.99
C GLN A 276 10.78 -22.03 12.10
N ARG A 277 11.32 -21.54 10.97
CA ARG A 277 12.06 -20.28 10.94
C ARG A 277 11.19 -19.10 11.35
N LEU A 278 10.00 -18.99 10.76
CA LEU A 278 9.00 -17.98 11.10
C LEU A 278 8.68 -18.03 12.61
N ARG A 279 8.44 -19.23 13.15
CA ARG A 279 8.15 -19.40 14.57
C ARG A 279 9.28 -18.90 15.45
N ARG A 280 10.53 -19.24 15.11
CA ARG A 280 11.73 -18.76 15.81
C ARG A 280 11.85 -17.25 15.78
N ASP A 281 11.69 -16.61 14.62
CA ASP A 281 11.79 -15.16 14.45
C ASP A 281 10.79 -14.40 15.35
N PHE A 282 9.60 -14.98 15.62
CA PHE A 282 8.64 -14.43 16.59
C PHE A 282 8.99 -14.76 18.04
N SER A 283 9.37 -16.01 18.35
CA SER A 283 9.58 -16.46 19.74
C SER A 283 10.86 -15.90 20.37
N SER A 284 11.97 -15.81 19.61
CA SER A 284 13.22 -15.22 20.10
C SER A 284 13.07 -13.74 20.49
N ASN A 285 12.06 -13.07 19.90
CA ASN A 285 11.73 -11.68 20.17
C ASN A 285 10.58 -11.50 21.18
N GLY A 286 10.07 -12.61 21.74
CA GLY A 286 9.06 -12.61 22.80
C GLY A 286 7.65 -12.25 22.34
N TRP A 287 7.26 -12.70 21.14
CA TRP A 287 5.91 -12.47 20.58
C TRP A 287 5.06 -13.74 20.48
N LEU A 288 5.69 -14.92 20.60
CA LEU A 288 5.06 -16.24 20.51
C LEU A 288 5.77 -17.20 21.46
#